data_AF-A0A7S3JR88-F1
#
_entry.id   AF-A0A7S3JR88-F1
#
_cell.length_a   1.000
_cell.length_b   1.000
_cell.length_c   1.000
_cell.angle_alpha   90.00
_cell.angle_beta   90.00
_cell.angle_gamma   90.00
#
_symmetry.space_group_name_H-M   'P 1'
#
loop_
_entity.id
_entity.type
_entity.pdbx_description
1 polymer ?
#
loop_
_entity_poly.entity_id
_entity_poly.type
_entity_poly.pdbx_seq_one_letter_code
_entity_poly.pdbx_strand_id
1 'polypeptide(L)'
;RKIIFRFAVLRSAAIRIESCYRGLIGRRIFQRRLDEHSFHRGVLCIQTHWRGTQGRYHATQRRKLKQRKQDAAIRIQSVYRREAAKSQKQSLIFARMIAQKNCAACVLQIAWRNTLQKRRDRAWLIKARRMRRLREVGTRLIQRIARGYLGRKIAAEQWKKNCIEHQRRTYAASAVQRRFRGLAARSAAKIIKIERKNEQTRRHKAALLVQRCHRNRRTSFILVTRKALRLKYEEAAVQLQCIIRARQAAITVYRKTASYKRAREDQAATSIQRAERARRAYRELTFRQVAAQEMNQRLSQASITLQRKIRGDQGRDIALKTRAQRQDFEKRYEGIRIWAATSIAAGFRGFMGRHAASLKLEAKRGKWKEMFDEDAHRTFFYNQVTGEIRWRRPQELLELMKRPICDNCGYFEAWLECATCSEFFCADCWNSIHYGGKRAAHPFRSLYDAYGKRVDYGDGDFDSRWPTEILQDDLAGVLLRVAPYREPIEICGAWHRYEENGIPYYYNPISGEGSYEAPRAVVEHNMSLLQLAKAKSEGAAFYFEDKPERPSLSSSAQHYQANNGDEVMEVSDYHADKSLSHDSSDSQQEQEQSDSY
;
A
#
# COMPACT_ATOMS: atom_id res chain seq x y z
N ARG A 1 113.67 -52.15 -93.48
CA ARG A 1 113.44 -51.62 -92.11
C ARG A 1 112.71 -50.26 -92.08
N LYS A 2 113.06 -49.24 -92.89
CA LYS A 2 112.40 -47.91 -92.87
C LYS A 2 110.90 -47.91 -93.22
N ILE A 3 110.45 -48.72 -94.19
CA ILE A 3 109.04 -48.77 -94.62
C ILE A 3 108.12 -49.35 -93.53
N ILE A 4 108.56 -50.43 -92.88
CA ILE A 4 107.82 -51.09 -91.80
C ILE A 4 107.62 -50.14 -90.61
N PHE A 5 108.66 -49.37 -90.26
CA PHE A 5 108.56 -48.36 -89.20
C PHE A 5 107.54 -47.26 -89.55
N ARG A 6 107.56 -46.76 -90.80
CA ARG A 6 106.62 -45.74 -91.27
C ARG A 6 105.17 -46.23 -91.25
N PHE A 7 104.93 -47.49 -91.63
CA PHE A 7 103.60 -48.11 -91.57
C PHE A 7 103.12 -48.31 -90.13
N ALA A 8 103.99 -48.73 -89.21
CA ALA A 8 103.66 -48.87 -87.80
C ALA A 8 103.29 -47.53 -87.14
N VAL A 9 103.98 -46.43 -87.50
CA VAL A 9 103.66 -45.07 -87.04
C VAL A 9 102.30 -44.61 -87.58
N LEU A 10 102.02 -44.81 -88.88
CA LEU A 10 100.74 -44.45 -89.47
C LEU A 10 99.57 -45.26 -88.88
N ARG A 11 99.75 -46.56 -88.66
CA ARG A 11 98.74 -47.41 -88.00
C ARG A 11 98.50 -46.97 -86.55
N SER A 12 99.56 -46.63 -85.81
CA SER A 12 99.42 -46.13 -84.43
C SER A 12 98.70 -44.78 -84.39
N ALA A 13 98.98 -43.90 -85.35
CA ALA A 13 98.28 -42.63 -85.50
C ALA A 13 96.79 -42.84 -85.83
N ALA A 14 96.46 -43.75 -86.76
CA ALA A 14 95.08 -44.10 -87.10
C ALA A 14 94.32 -44.67 -85.89
N ILE A 15 94.91 -45.58 -85.12
CA ILE A 15 94.30 -46.13 -83.89
C ILE A 15 94.04 -45.02 -82.86
N ARG A 16 94.96 -44.05 -82.71
CA ARG A 16 94.76 -42.90 -81.81
C ARG A 16 93.63 -41.99 -82.30
N ILE A 17 93.52 -41.75 -83.60
CA ILE A 17 92.43 -40.96 -84.20
C ILE A 17 91.09 -41.68 -84.00
N GLU A 18 91.01 -42.98 -84.27
CA GLU A 18 89.80 -43.79 -84.06
C GLU A 18 89.41 -43.84 -82.58
N SER A 19 90.37 -43.98 -81.66
CA SER A 19 90.12 -43.96 -80.22
C SER A 19 89.59 -42.59 -79.77
N CYS A 20 90.21 -41.49 -80.22
CA CYS A 20 89.73 -40.13 -79.96
C CYS A 20 88.32 -39.89 -80.55
N TYR A 21 88.05 -40.39 -81.75
CA TYR A 21 86.75 -40.25 -82.40
C TYR A 21 85.65 -41.07 -81.69
N ARG A 22 85.94 -42.31 -81.30
CA ARG A 22 85.04 -43.13 -80.46
C ARG A 22 84.78 -42.46 -79.11
N GLY A 23 85.80 -41.87 -78.50
CA GLY A 23 85.66 -41.08 -77.27
C GLY A 23 84.81 -39.81 -77.46
N LEU A 24 84.96 -39.12 -78.59
CA LEU A 24 84.17 -37.92 -78.94
C LEU A 24 82.70 -38.27 -79.20
N ILE A 25 82.42 -39.35 -79.94
CA ILE A 25 81.06 -39.87 -80.13
C ILE A 25 80.46 -40.31 -78.79
N GLY A 26 81.20 -41.05 -77.97
CA GLY A 26 80.76 -41.48 -76.65
C GLY A 26 80.34 -40.32 -75.76
N ARG A 27 81.15 -39.24 -75.72
CA ARG A 27 80.80 -38.01 -74.99
C ARG A 27 79.57 -37.31 -75.56
N ARG A 28 79.39 -37.25 -76.89
CA ARG A 28 78.18 -36.68 -77.51
C ARG A 28 76.91 -37.49 -77.22
N ILE A 29 77.00 -38.82 -77.19
CA ILE A 29 75.86 -39.68 -76.82
C ILE A 29 75.53 -39.51 -75.33
N PHE A 30 76.54 -39.45 -74.46
CA PHE A 30 76.36 -39.19 -73.04
C PHE A 30 75.73 -37.81 -72.77
N GLN A 31 76.20 -36.77 -73.46
CA GLN A 31 75.64 -35.42 -73.33
C GLN A 31 74.16 -35.40 -73.78
N ARG A 32 73.82 -36.02 -74.91
CA ARG A 32 72.42 -36.15 -75.34
C ARG A 32 71.53 -36.85 -74.30
N ARG A 33 72.01 -37.93 -73.69
CA ARG A 33 71.29 -38.62 -72.60
C ARG A 33 71.13 -37.75 -71.35
N LEU A 34 72.13 -36.94 -71.02
CA LEU A 34 72.02 -35.97 -69.91
C LEU A 34 70.99 -34.87 -70.21
N ASP A 35 70.96 -34.38 -71.45
CA ASP A 35 69.99 -33.36 -71.89
C ASP A 35 68.56 -33.93 -71.87
N GLU A 36 68.35 -35.15 -72.37
CA GLU A 36 67.07 -35.89 -72.29
C GLU A 36 66.64 -36.11 -70.82
N HIS A 37 67.55 -36.56 -69.96
CA HIS A 37 67.27 -36.74 -68.53
C HIS A 37 66.91 -35.42 -67.84
N SER A 38 67.59 -34.32 -68.19
CA SER A 38 67.31 -32.98 -67.66
C SER A 38 65.94 -32.47 -68.11
N PHE A 39 65.58 -32.68 -69.39
CA PHE A 39 64.26 -32.38 -69.91
C PHE A 39 63.16 -33.18 -69.20
N HIS A 40 63.32 -34.50 -69.06
CA HIS A 40 62.38 -35.34 -68.32
C HIS A 40 62.24 -34.92 -66.85
N ARG A 41 63.34 -34.58 -66.19
CA ARG A 41 63.32 -34.06 -64.81
C ARG A 41 62.58 -32.72 -64.71
N GLY A 42 62.74 -31.83 -65.69
CA GLY A 42 61.98 -30.59 -65.81
C GLY A 42 60.48 -30.83 -65.93
N VAL A 43 60.07 -31.74 -66.82
CA VAL A 43 58.66 -32.13 -66.99
C VAL A 43 58.08 -32.74 -65.70
N LEU A 44 58.81 -33.65 -65.04
CA LEU A 44 58.38 -34.24 -63.78
C LEU A 44 58.22 -33.19 -62.65
N CYS A 45 59.11 -32.20 -62.60
CA CYS A 45 59.00 -31.09 -61.64
C CYS A 45 57.72 -30.28 -61.86
N ILE A 46 57.41 -29.94 -63.12
CA ILE A 46 56.19 -29.21 -63.48
C ILE A 46 54.95 -30.04 -63.14
N GLN A 47 54.95 -31.33 -63.46
CA GLN A 47 53.83 -32.23 -63.17
C GLN A 47 53.59 -32.41 -61.67
N THR A 48 54.65 -32.56 -60.87
CA THR A 48 54.52 -32.67 -59.40
C THR A 48 54.03 -31.36 -58.79
N HIS A 49 54.53 -30.22 -59.26
CA HIS A 49 54.05 -28.91 -58.83
C HIS A 49 52.57 -28.68 -59.17
N TRP A 50 52.15 -29.04 -60.39
CA TRP A 50 50.76 -28.93 -60.83
C TRP A 50 49.83 -29.83 -60.02
N ARG A 51 50.19 -31.11 -59.82
CA ARG A 51 49.42 -32.05 -58.98
C ARG A 51 49.31 -31.55 -57.54
N GLY A 52 50.39 -31.00 -56.99
CA GLY A 52 50.39 -30.37 -55.66
C GLY A 52 49.46 -29.15 -55.58
N THR A 53 49.45 -28.31 -56.61
CA THR A 53 48.58 -27.12 -56.69
C THR A 53 47.11 -27.51 -56.82
N GLN A 54 46.78 -28.48 -57.67
CA GLN A 54 45.44 -29.05 -57.77
C GLN A 54 44.98 -29.70 -56.45
N GLY A 55 45.85 -30.46 -55.79
CA GLY A 55 45.58 -31.05 -54.48
C GLY A 55 45.24 -29.98 -53.42
N ARG A 56 46.01 -28.89 -53.36
CA ARG A 56 45.74 -27.75 -52.48
C ARG A 56 44.41 -27.07 -52.82
N TYR A 57 44.14 -26.83 -54.10
CA TYR A 57 42.87 -26.26 -54.55
C TYR A 57 41.68 -27.12 -54.10
N HIS A 58 41.70 -28.43 -54.37
CA HIS A 58 40.63 -29.33 -53.91
C HIS A 58 40.49 -29.37 -52.39
N ALA A 59 41.60 -29.34 -51.64
CA ALA A 59 41.56 -29.28 -50.17
C ALA A 59 40.89 -28.00 -49.66
N THR A 60 41.19 -26.85 -50.27
CA THR A 60 40.52 -25.58 -49.90
C THR A 60 39.03 -25.61 -50.22
N GLN A 61 38.62 -26.18 -51.35
CA GLN A 61 37.20 -26.32 -51.71
C GLN A 61 36.46 -27.23 -50.73
N ARG A 62 37.06 -28.36 -50.34
CA ARG A 62 36.49 -29.25 -49.32
C ARG A 62 36.34 -28.56 -47.97
N ARG A 63 37.32 -27.75 -47.56
CA ARG A 63 37.24 -26.94 -46.32
C ARG A 63 36.11 -25.92 -46.38
N LYS A 64 35.99 -25.17 -47.49
CA LYS A 64 34.90 -24.21 -47.71
C LYS A 64 33.52 -24.89 -47.67
N LEU A 65 33.38 -26.06 -48.30
CA LEU A 65 32.13 -26.82 -48.27
C LEU A 65 31.79 -27.31 -46.85
N LYS A 66 32.79 -27.79 -46.09
CA LYS A 66 32.63 -28.20 -44.69
C LYS A 66 32.19 -27.03 -43.81
N GLN A 67 32.84 -25.86 -43.96
CA GLN A 67 32.44 -24.63 -43.27
C GLN A 67 31.00 -24.23 -43.60
N ARG A 68 30.62 -24.20 -44.89
CA ARG A 68 29.24 -23.90 -45.29
C ARG A 68 28.21 -24.82 -44.63
N LYS A 69 28.50 -26.11 -44.53
CA LYS A 69 27.64 -27.09 -43.84
C LYS A 69 27.58 -26.83 -42.34
N GLN A 70 28.70 -26.51 -41.71
CA GLN A 70 28.77 -26.16 -40.29
C GLN A 70 28.00 -24.86 -40.00
N ASP A 71 28.20 -23.81 -40.81
CA ASP A 71 27.50 -22.54 -40.66
C ASP A 71 25.99 -22.70 -40.86
N ALA A 72 25.57 -23.53 -41.82
CA ALA A 72 24.16 -23.86 -42.01
C ALA A 72 23.58 -24.59 -40.78
N ALA A 73 24.31 -25.56 -40.23
CA ALA A 73 23.90 -26.27 -39.01
C ALA A 73 23.79 -25.32 -37.81
N ILE A 74 24.75 -24.42 -37.62
CA ILE A 74 24.74 -23.40 -36.55
C ILE A 74 23.53 -22.48 -36.71
N ARG A 75 23.22 -22.04 -37.93
CA ARG A 75 22.01 -21.21 -38.21
C ARG A 75 20.71 -21.95 -37.88
N ILE A 76 20.59 -23.21 -38.30
CA ILE A 76 19.40 -24.03 -38.00
C ILE A 76 19.24 -24.20 -36.49
N GLN A 77 20.33 -24.53 -35.79
CA GLN A 77 20.32 -24.70 -34.34
C GLN A 77 19.99 -23.41 -33.59
N SER A 78 20.50 -22.25 -34.05
CA SER A 78 20.21 -20.97 -33.40
C SER A 78 18.75 -20.54 -33.58
N VAL A 79 18.15 -20.77 -34.76
CA VAL A 79 16.73 -20.55 -35.00
C VAL A 79 15.87 -21.47 -34.14
N TYR A 80 16.20 -22.76 -34.08
CA TYR A 80 15.48 -23.71 -33.22
C TYR A 80 15.52 -23.30 -31.74
N ARG A 81 16.71 -22.97 -31.21
CA ARG A 81 16.86 -22.52 -29.81
C ARG A 81 16.04 -21.26 -29.53
N ARG A 82 16.00 -20.32 -30.49
CA ARG A 82 15.19 -19.10 -30.38
C ARG A 82 13.69 -19.41 -30.32
N GLU A 83 13.20 -20.27 -31.22
CA GLU A 83 11.78 -20.63 -31.25
C GLU A 83 11.38 -21.47 -30.02
N ALA A 84 12.23 -22.38 -29.56
CA ALA A 84 12.02 -23.11 -28.32
C ALA A 84 11.90 -22.17 -27.11
N ALA A 85 12.79 -21.16 -27.01
CA ALA A 85 12.73 -20.16 -25.95
C ALA A 85 11.47 -19.29 -26.01
N LYS A 86 11.02 -18.90 -27.22
CA LYS A 86 9.75 -18.18 -27.42
C LYS A 86 8.55 -19.03 -26.98
N SER A 87 8.49 -20.29 -27.40
CA SER A 87 7.42 -21.22 -27.04
C SER A 87 7.37 -21.48 -25.52
N GLN A 88 8.53 -21.63 -24.88
CA GLN A 88 8.62 -21.75 -23.43
C GLN A 88 8.12 -20.48 -22.72
N LYS A 89 8.50 -19.29 -23.21
CA LYS A 89 8.01 -18.01 -22.68
C LYS A 89 6.49 -17.88 -22.82
N GLN A 90 5.93 -18.24 -23.97
CA GLN A 90 4.47 -18.23 -24.19
C GLN A 90 3.76 -19.22 -23.24
N SER A 91 4.31 -20.42 -23.06
CA SER A 91 3.79 -21.42 -22.13
C SER A 91 3.79 -20.89 -20.68
N LEU A 92 4.85 -20.20 -20.26
CA LEU A 92 4.93 -19.55 -18.95
C LEU A 92 3.90 -18.43 -18.78
N ILE A 93 3.71 -17.59 -19.81
CA ILE A 93 2.68 -16.54 -19.81
C ILE A 93 1.28 -17.17 -19.66
N PHE A 94 1.00 -18.22 -20.42
CA PHE A 94 -0.26 -18.94 -20.36
C PHE A 94 -0.50 -19.60 -18.99
N ALA A 95 0.52 -20.25 -18.43
CA ALA A 95 0.47 -20.81 -17.08
C ALA A 95 0.20 -19.73 -16.02
N ARG A 96 0.84 -18.56 -16.15
CA ARG A 96 0.61 -17.41 -15.25
C ARG A 96 -0.82 -16.87 -15.36
N MET A 97 -1.37 -16.81 -16.57
CA MET A 97 -2.76 -16.42 -16.80
C MET A 97 -3.73 -17.42 -16.15
N ILE A 98 -3.50 -18.72 -16.28
CA ILE A 98 -4.31 -19.76 -15.61
C ILE A 98 -4.21 -19.62 -14.09
N ALA A 99 -3.01 -19.43 -13.56
CA ALA A 99 -2.80 -19.24 -12.13
C ALA A 99 -3.58 -18.03 -11.60
N GLN A 100 -3.58 -16.90 -12.32
CA GLN A 100 -4.38 -15.72 -11.97
C GLN A 100 -5.88 -16.01 -11.97
N LYS A 101 -6.40 -16.73 -12.97
CA LYS A 101 -7.81 -17.15 -13.03
C LYS A 101 -8.17 -18.05 -11.85
N ASN A 102 -7.30 -19.00 -11.49
CA ASN A 102 -7.50 -19.88 -10.36
C ASN A 102 -7.48 -19.12 -9.02
N CYS A 103 -6.55 -18.18 -8.83
CA CYS A 103 -6.55 -17.31 -7.66
C CYS A 103 -7.85 -16.49 -7.54
N ALA A 104 -8.32 -15.90 -8.65
CA ALA A 104 -9.57 -15.16 -8.66
C ALA A 104 -10.78 -16.06 -8.32
N ALA A 105 -10.82 -17.27 -8.87
CA ALA A 105 -11.84 -18.27 -8.55
C ALA A 105 -11.83 -18.66 -7.06
N CYS A 106 -10.65 -18.90 -6.47
CA CYS A 106 -10.51 -19.19 -5.05
C CYS A 106 -11.04 -18.04 -4.17
N VAL A 107 -10.72 -16.78 -4.52
CA VAL A 107 -11.22 -15.60 -3.78
C VAL A 107 -12.75 -15.55 -3.82
N LEU A 108 -13.36 -15.76 -4.99
CA LEU A 108 -14.81 -15.79 -5.15
C LEU A 108 -15.44 -16.94 -4.35
N GLN A 109 -14.85 -18.13 -4.38
CA GLN A 109 -15.32 -19.28 -3.61
C GLN A 109 -15.24 -19.04 -2.10
N ILE A 110 -14.15 -18.45 -1.60
CA ILE A 110 -13.98 -18.07 -0.18
C ILE A 110 -15.05 -17.05 0.22
N ALA A 111 -15.25 -16.00 -0.59
CA ALA A 111 -16.26 -14.99 -0.33
C ALA A 111 -17.67 -15.60 -0.26
N TRP A 112 -18.01 -16.45 -1.22
CA TRP A 112 -19.31 -17.14 -1.26
C TRP A 112 -19.51 -18.06 -0.04
N ARG A 113 -18.52 -18.89 0.31
CA ARG A 113 -18.57 -19.75 1.51
C ARG A 113 -18.76 -18.94 2.79
N ASN A 114 -18.06 -17.82 2.92
CA ASN A 114 -18.20 -16.91 4.06
C ASN A 114 -19.59 -16.26 4.12
N THR A 115 -20.19 -15.88 2.99
CA THR A 115 -21.56 -15.35 2.99
C THR A 115 -22.59 -16.40 3.41
N LEU A 116 -22.42 -17.65 2.98
CA LEU A 116 -23.23 -18.79 3.41
C LEU A 116 -23.10 -19.05 4.91
N GLN A 117 -21.87 -19.06 5.44
CA GLN A 117 -21.62 -19.25 6.85
C GLN A 117 -22.28 -18.14 7.68
N LYS A 118 -22.09 -16.86 7.29
CA LYS A 118 -22.75 -15.73 7.95
C LYS A 118 -24.29 -15.84 7.95
N ARG A 119 -24.90 -16.36 6.88
CA ARG A 119 -26.36 -16.62 6.84
C ARG A 119 -26.76 -17.70 7.85
N ARG A 120 -26.01 -18.81 7.93
CA ARG A 120 -26.24 -19.88 8.91
C ARG A 120 -26.07 -19.37 10.34
N ASP A 121 -25.01 -18.64 10.62
CA ASP A 121 -24.74 -18.08 11.95
C ASP A 121 -25.83 -17.11 12.38
N ARG A 122 -26.32 -16.25 11.47
CA ARG A 122 -27.47 -15.36 11.73
C ARG A 122 -28.73 -16.15 12.08
N ALA A 123 -29.05 -17.18 11.30
CA ALA A 123 -30.21 -18.04 11.57
C ALA A 123 -30.08 -18.74 12.93
N TRP A 124 -28.89 -19.25 13.25
CA TRP A 124 -28.58 -19.86 14.54
C TRP A 124 -28.73 -18.86 15.70
N LEU A 125 -28.19 -17.64 15.56
CA LEU A 125 -28.31 -16.57 16.56
C LEU A 125 -29.77 -16.19 16.81
N ILE A 126 -30.59 -16.09 15.77
CA ILE A 126 -32.03 -15.83 15.89
C ILE A 126 -32.71 -16.97 16.67
N LYS A 127 -32.42 -18.23 16.32
CA LYS A 127 -32.95 -19.41 17.03
C LYS A 127 -32.50 -19.44 18.49
N ALA A 128 -31.22 -19.18 18.76
CA ALA A 128 -30.66 -19.13 20.11
C ALA A 128 -31.28 -18.03 20.96
N ARG A 129 -31.49 -16.82 20.41
CA ARG A 129 -32.23 -15.74 21.09
C ARG A 129 -33.66 -16.14 21.41
N ARG A 130 -34.37 -16.77 20.46
CA ARG A 130 -35.74 -17.29 20.69
C ARG A 130 -35.77 -18.30 21.82
N MET A 131 -34.85 -19.27 21.82
CA MET A 131 -34.75 -20.28 22.88
C MET A 131 -34.42 -19.67 24.24
N ARG A 132 -33.52 -18.68 24.30
CA ARG A 132 -33.18 -17.96 25.53
C ARG A 132 -34.40 -17.22 26.09
N ARG A 133 -35.14 -16.49 25.25
CA ARG A 133 -36.38 -15.81 25.66
C ARG A 133 -37.42 -16.80 26.20
N LEU A 134 -37.63 -17.92 25.52
CA LEU A 134 -38.57 -18.96 25.98
C LEU A 134 -38.14 -19.53 27.34
N ARG A 135 -36.84 -19.79 27.55
CA ARG A 135 -36.31 -20.21 28.86
C ARG A 135 -36.54 -19.14 29.92
N GLU A 136 -36.23 -17.88 29.65
CA GLU A 136 -36.45 -16.78 30.61
C GLU A 136 -37.92 -16.60 30.98
N VAL A 137 -38.84 -16.73 30.01
CA VAL A 137 -40.29 -16.69 30.26
C VAL A 137 -40.71 -17.89 31.11
N GLY A 138 -40.25 -19.10 30.77
CA GLY A 138 -40.53 -20.32 31.53
C GLY A 138 -40.00 -20.24 32.97
N THR A 139 -38.75 -19.81 33.15
CA THR A 139 -38.14 -19.61 34.47
C THR A 139 -38.91 -18.59 35.29
N ARG A 140 -39.33 -17.46 34.71
CA ARG A 140 -40.14 -16.46 35.41
C ARG A 140 -41.50 -17.01 35.84
N LEU A 141 -42.15 -17.82 35.00
CA LEU A 141 -43.41 -18.47 35.34
C LEU A 141 -43.24 -19.45 36.51
N ILE A 142 -42.23 -20.32 36.44
CA ILE A 142 -41.91 -21.29 37.51
C ILE A 142 -41.60 -20.56 38.81
N GLN A 143 -40.76 -19.52 38.77
CA GLN A 143 -40.42 -18.70 39.94
C GLN A 143 -41.65 -18.00 40.53
N ARG A 144 -42.56 -17.47 39.71
CA ARG A 144 -43.81 -16.85 40.16
C ARG A 144 -44.69 -17.86 40.89
N ILE A 145 -44.87 -19.05 40.31
CA ILE A 145 -45.66 -20.13 40.91
C ILE A 145 -45.04 -20.57 42.24
N ALA A 146 -43.72 -20.80 42.27
CA ALA A 146 -43.00 -21.22 43.47
C ALA A 146 -43.07 -20.17 44.59
N ARG A 147 -42.85 -18.89 44.28
CA ARG A 147 -43.00 -17.79 45.26
C ARG A 147 -44.42 -17.68 45.78
N GLY A 148 -45.43 -17.83 44.91
CA GLY A 148 -46.83 -17.83 45.31
C GLY A 148 -47.18 -19.00 46.23
N TYR A 149 -46.67 -20.20 45.95
CA TYR A 149 -46.82 -21.38 46.80
C TYR A 149 -46.16 -21.19 48.17
N LEU A 150 -44.90 -20.73 48.19
CA LEU A 150 -44.17 -20.44 49.43
C LEU A 150 -44.89 -19.37 50.27
N GLY A 151 -45.35 -18.28 49.65
CA GLY A 151 -46.09 -17.22 50.33
C GLY A 151 -47.39 -17.75 50.96
N ARG A 152 -48.16 -18.55 50.23
CA ARG A 152 -49.39 -19.19 50.76
C ARG A 152 -49.08 -20.16 51.91
N LYS A 153 -48.00 -20.95 51.80
CA LYS A 153 -47.58 -21.87 52.86
C LYS A 153 -47.21 -21.12 54.14
N ILE A 154 -46.37 -20.08 54.02
CA ILE A 154 -45.98 -19.23 55.16
C ILE A 154 -47.21 -18.55 55.77
N ALA A 155 -48.11 -17.99 54.95
CA ALA A 155 -49.34 -17.35 55.43
C ALA A 155 -50.27 -18.34 56.16
N ALA A 156 -50.41 -19.56 55.65
CA ALA A 156 -51.20 -20.61 56.31
C ALA A 156 -50.59 -21.03 57.66
N GLU A 157 -49.27 -21.19 57.74
CA GLU A 157 -48.56 -21.48 58.99
C GLU A 157 -48.70 -20.33 59.99
N GLN A 158 -48.58 -19.08 59.53
CA GLN A 158 -48.76 -17.90 60.37
C GLN A 158 -50.20 -17.75 60.87
N TRP A 159 -51.18 -18.02 60.02
CA TRP A 159 -52.59 -18.02 60.40
C TRP A 159 -52.87 -19.06 61.49
N LYS A 160 -52.36 -20.29 61.35
CA LYS A 160 -52.46 -21.33 62.40
C LYS A 160 -51.86 -20.86 63.73
N LYS A 161 -50.67 -20.24 63.72
CA LYS A 161 -50.03 -19.67 64.92
C LYS A 161 -50.91 -18.60 65.56
N ASN A 162 -51.43 -17.68 64.76
CA ASN A 162 -52.31 -16.61 65.22
C ASN A 162 -53.62 -17.14 65.82
N CYS A 163 -54.21 -18.19 65.23
CA CYS A 163 -55.40 -18.85 65.78
C CYS A 163 -55.12 -19.48 67.16
N ILE A 164 -54.00 -20.20 67.31
CA ILE A 164 -53.58 -20.77 68.59
C ILE A 164 -53.34 -19.68 69.63
N GLU A 165 -52.66 -18.59 69.22
CA GLU A 165 -52.40 -17.46 70.11
C GLU A 165 -53.70 -16.75 70.52
N HIS A 166 -54.63 -16.55 69.59
CA HIS A 166 -55.95 -16.00 69.88
C HIS A 166 -56.72 -16.88 70.88
N GLN A 167 -56.73 -18.21 70.68
CA GLN A 167 -57.32 -19.16 71.64
C GLN A 167 -56.65 -19.09 73.02
N ARG A 168 -55.33 -18.94 73.10
CA ARG A 168 -54.61 -18.74 74.37
C ARG A 168 -55.03 -17.44 75.05
N ARG A 169 -55.14 -16.35 74.28
CA ARG A 169 -55.57 -15.04 74.79
C ARG A 169 -57.02 -15.09 75.29
N THR A 170 -57.93 -15.73 74.56
CA THR A 170 -59.34 -15.86 75.00
C THR A 170 -59.48 -16.77 76.22
N TYR A 171 -58.70 -17.85 76.30
CA TYR A 171 -58.64 -18.71 77.49
C TYR A 171 -58.08 -17.95 78.71
N ALA A 172 -56.98 -17.21 78.54
CA ALA A 172 -56.40 -16.39 79.59
C ALA A 172 -57.38 -15.29 80.07
N ALA A 173 -58.04 -14.60 79.14
CA ALA A 173 -59.08 -13.61 79.44
C ALA A 173 -60.23 -14.24 80.23
N SER A 174 -60.72 -15.41 79.81
CA SER A 174 -61.78 -16.16 80.50
C SER A 174 -61.35 -16.59 81.90
N ALA A 175 -60.10 -17.01 82.09
CA ALA A 175 -59.56 -17.38 83.40
C ALA A 175 -59.47 -16.17 84.36
N VAL A 176 -59.02 -15.02 83.85
CA VAL A 176 -58.97 -13.76 84.61
C VAL A 176 -60.38 -13.31 84.98
N GLN A 177 -61.33 -13.30 84.04
CA GLN A 177 -62.72 -12.95 84.29
C GLN A 177 -63.38 -13.87 85.33
N ARG A 178 -63.15 -15.19 85.25
CA ARG A 178 -63.64 -16.17 86.24
C ARG A 178 -63.09 -15.88 87.63
N ARG A 179 -61.78 -15.62 87.72
CA ARG A 179 -61.11 -15.29 89.00
C ARG A 179 -61.65 -13.97 89.59
N PHE A 180 -61.82 -12.95 88.75
CA PHE A 180 -62.37 -11.66 89.16
C PHE A 180 -63.81 -11.79 89.67
N ARG A 181 -64.69 -12.48 88.93
CA ARG A 181 -66.07 -12.76 89.38
C ARG A 181 -66.09 -13.48 90.73
N GLY A 182 -65.21 -14.47 90.92
CA GLY A 182 -65.07 -15.16 92.20
C GLY A 182 -64.56 -14.26 93.33
N LEU A 183 -63.62 -13.34 93.06
CA LEU A 183 -63.14 -12.37 94.04
C LEU A 183 -64.20 -11.34 94.41
N ALA A 184 -64.96 -10.84 93.42
CA ALA A 184 -66.07 -9.92 93.64
C ALA A 184 -67.16 -10.55 94.53
N ALA A 185 -67.56 -11.80 94.26
CA ALA A 185 -68.51 -12.53 95.08
C ALA A 185 -68.01 -12.75 96.52
N ARG A 186 -66.71 -13.08 96.70
CA ARG A 186 -66.10 -13.21 98.03
C ARG A 186 -66.02 -11.88 98.78
N SER A 187 -65.74 -10.79 98.07
CA SER A 187 -65.76 -9.43 98.65
C SER A 187 -67.15 -9.07 99.15
N ALA A 188 -68.18 -9.27 98.32
CA ALA A 188 -69.57 -9.06 98.70
C ALA A 188 -69.99 -9.93 99.91
N ALA A 189 -69.63 -11.22 99.93
CA ALA A 189 -69.89 -12.11 101.06
C ALA A 189 -69.16 -11.68 102.34
N LYS A 190 -67.94 -11.15 102.22
CA LYS A 190 -67.18 -10.61 103.35
C LYS A 190 -67.85 -9.36 103.94
N ILE A 191 -68.36 -8.46 103.09
CA ILE A 191 -69.12 -7.28 103.53
C ILE A 191 -70.36 -7.72 104.31
N ILE A 192 -71.18 -8.62 103.76
CA ILE A 192 -72.38 -9.15 104.42
C ILE A 192 -72.02 -9.84 105.75
N LYS A 193 -70.92 -10.60 105.79
CA LYS A 193 -70.45 -11.26 107.03
C LYS A 193 -70.01 -10.24 108.08
N ILE A 194 -69.33 -9.16 107.69
CA ILE A 194 -68.94 -8.07 108.59
C ILE A 194 -70.18 -7.35 109.11
N GLU A 195 -71.16 -7.04 108.26
CA GLU A 195 -72.43 -6.43 108.67
C GLU A 195 -73.18 -7.31 109.68
N ARG A 196 -73.33 -8.60 109.40
CA ARG A 196 -73.92 -9.56 110.34
C ARG A 196 -73.16 -9.61 111.66
N LYS A 197 -71.82 -9.62 111.63
CA LYS A 197 -70.98 -9.61 112.84
C LYS A 197 -71.13 -8.28 113.61
N ASN A 198 -71.23 -7.15 112.90
CA ASN A 198 -71.45 -5.84 113.51
C ASN A 198 -72.83 -5.77 114.18
N GLU A 199 -73.86 -6.34 113.54
CA GLU A 199 -75.18 -6.43 114.16
C GLU A 199 -75.18 -7.37 115.37
N GLN A 200 -74.52 -8.52 115.28
CA GLN A 200 -74.37 -9.46 116.39
C GLN A 200 -73.57 -8.86 117.55
N THR A 201 -72.53 -8.06 117.27
CA THR A 201 -71.79 -7.33 118.30
C THR A 201 -72.59 -6.16 118.87
N ARG A 202 -73.46 -5.49 118.11
CA ARG A 202 -74.43 -4.52 118.68
C ARG A 202 -75.39 -5.21 119.64
N ARG A 203 -75.96 -6.35 119.25
CA ARG A 203 -76.82 -7.18 120.13
C ARG A 203 -76.06 -7.68 121.36
N HIS A 204 -74.82 -8.11 121.20
CA HIS A 204 -73.97 -8.56 122.31
C HIS A 204 -73.56 -7.41 123.23
N LYS A 205 -73.25 -6.22 122.71
CA LYS A 205 -72.99 -5.02 123.53
C LYS A 205 -74.22 -4.61 124.32
N ALA A 206 -75.42 -4.67 123.72
CA ALA A 206 -76.67 -4.48 124.44
C ALA A 206 -76.85 -5.52 125.57
N ALA A 207 -76.60 -6.80 125.29
CA ALA A 207 -76.63 -7.87 126.29
C ALA A 207 -75.55 -7.72 127.38
N LEU A 208 -74.34 -7.25 127.03
CA LEU A 208 -73.24 -7.02 127.96
C LEU A 208 -73.50 -5.82 128.87
N LEU A 209 -74.19 -4.78 128.41
CA LEU A 209 -74.63 -3.70 129.29
C LEU A 209 -75.59 -4.25 130.37
N VAL A 210 -76.54 -5.10 129.97
CA VAL A 210 -77.44 -5.81 130.89
C VAL A 210 -76.67 -6.74 131.84
N GLN A 211 -75.68 -7.49 131.34
CA GLN A 211 -74.90 -8.44 132.15
C GLN A 211 -73.82 -7.78 133.02
N ARG A 212 -73.23 -6.65 132.62
CA ARG A 212 -72.20 -5.92 133.40
C ARG A 212 -72.80 -5.33 134.67
N CYS A 213 -74.03 -4.80 134.59
CA CYS A 213 -74.83 -4.43 135.76
C CYS A 213 -75.03 -5.62 136.71
N HIS A 214 -75.19 -6.84 136.18
CA HIS A 214 -75.37 -8.05 136.99
C HIS A 214 -74.05 -8.64 137.54
N ARG A 215 -72.95 -8.62 136.77
CA ARG A 215 -71.68 -9.30 137.12
C ARG A 215 -70.72 -8.48 137.97
N ASN A 216 -70.70 -7.15 137.87
CA ASN A 216 -69.95 -6.32 138.84
C ASN A 216 -70.43 -6.58 140.29
N ARG A 217 -71.69 -7.02 140.44
CA ARG A 217 -72.27 -7.48 141.71
C ARG A 217 -71.73 -8.83 142.20
N ARG A 218 -71.10 -9.64 141.33
CA ARG A 218 -70.64 -11.02 141.60
C ARG A 218 -69.11 -11.20 141.61
N THR A 219 -68.35 -10.51 140.76
CA THR A 219 -66.88 -10.74 140.59
C THR A 219 -65.98 -10.09 141.63
N SER A 220 -66.50 -9.21 142.49
CA SER A 220 -65.74 -8.77 143.67
C SER A 220 -65.48 -9.92 144.67
N PHE A 221 -66.15 -11.07 144.50
CA PHE A 221 -66.18 -12.16 145.49
C PHE A 221 -65.15 -13.29 145.25
N ILE A 222 -64.54 -13.45 144.06
CA ILE A 222 -63.88 -14.73 143.68
C ILE A 222 -62.36 -14.64 143.37
N LEU A 223 -61.79 -13.47 143.10
CA LEU A 223 -60.44 -13.36 142.51
C LEU A 223 -59.24 -13.42 143.47
N VAL A 224 -59.41 -13.90 144.70
CA VAL A 224 -58.32 -13.89 145.70
C VAL A 224 -57.49 -15.19 145.74
N THR A 225 -57.88 -16.31 145.14
CA THR A 225 -57.42 -17.61 145.68
C THR A 225 -56.54 -18.57 144.85
N ARG A 226 -56.03 -18.32 143.62
CA ARG A 226 -55.36 -19.43 142.86
C ARG A 226 -54.13 -19.15 141.99
N LYS A 227 -53.13 -18.38 142.45
CA LYS A 227 -51.91 -18.07 141.64
C LYS A 227 -50.56 -18.63 142.16
N ALA A 228 -50.49 -19.75 142.89
CA ALA A 228 -49.26 -20.09 143.65
C ALA A 228 -48.69 -21.53 143.58
N LEU A 229 -48.79 -22.30 142.48
CA LEU A 229 -48.34 -23.73 142.57
C LEU A 229 -47.80 -24.39 141.27
N ARG A 230 -46.84 -23.79 140.54
CA ARG A 230 -46.31 -24.46 139.32
C ARG A 230 -44.91 -24.09 138.80
N LEU A 231 -43.91 -23.86 139.65
CA LEU A 231 -42.53 -23.64 139.20
C LEU A 231 -41.55 -24.15 140.27
N LYS A 232 -40.91 -25.33 140.08
CA LYS A 232 -39.60 -25.68 140.68
C LYS A 232 -38.97 -27.07 140.41
N TYR A 233 -39.36 -27.86 139.38
CA TYR A 233 -38.76 -29.22 139.22
C TYR A 233 -38.24 -29.62 137.82
N GLU A 234 -38.18 -28.75 136.80
CA GLU A 234 -37.85 -29.18 135.41
C GLU A 234 -36.45 -28.78 134.87
N GLU A 235 -35.61 -28.03 135.59
CA GLU A 235 -34.39 -27.42 135.00
C GLU A 235 -33.08 -28.22 135.13
N ALA A 236 -33.01 -29.28 135.94
CA ALA A 236 -31.73 -29.94 136.24
C ALA A 236 -31.35 -31.13 135.31
N ALA A 237 -32.25 -31.63 134.45
CA ALA A 237 -32.02 -32.88 133.71
C ALA A 237 -31.46 -32.73 132.27
N VAL A 238 -31.41 -31.52 131.70
CA VAL A 238 -31.09 -31.31 130.27
C VAL A 238 -29.60 -31.00 129.99
N GLN A 239 -28.84 -30.54 130.99
CA GLN A 239 -27.51 -29.95 130.73
C GLN A 239 -26.36 -30.97 130.58
N LEU A 240 -26.48 -32.20 131.10
CA LEU A 240 -25.40 -33.19 131.02
C LEU A 240 -25.31 -33.94 129.67
N GLN A 241 -26.34 -33.89 128.81
CA GLN A 241 -26.37 -34.64 127.54
C GLN A 241 -25.79 -33.87 126.32
N CYS A 242 -25.56 -32.56 126.42
CA CYS A 242 -25.12 -31.73 125.28
C CYS A 242 -23.60 -31.73 125.02
N ILE A 243 -22.76 -31.99 126.03
CA ILE A 243 -21.31 -31.73 125.98
C ILE A 243 -20.54 -32.81 125.20
N ILE A 244 -20.96 -34.07 125.31
CA ILE A 244 -20.24 -35.21 124.70
C ILE A 244 -20.47 -35.30 123.18
N ARG A 245 -21.67 -34.93 122.70
CA ARG A 245 -22.01 -34.92 121.27
C ARG A 245 -21.31 -33.81 120.47
N ALA A 246 -20.95 -32.70 121.12
CA ALA A 246 -20.28 -31.56 120.48
C ALA A 246 -18.80 -31.85 120.11
N ARG A 247 -18.11 -32.66 120.92
CA ARG A 247 -16.66 -32.92 120.75
C ARG A 247 -16.35 -33.88 119.59
N GLN A 248 -17.23 -34.84 119.31
CA GLN A 248 -17.10 -35.76 118.18
C GLN A 248 -17.41 -35.11 116.82
N ALA A 249 -18.29 -34.10 116.77
CA ALA A 249 -18.60 -33.34 115.56
C ALA A 249 -17.46 -32.39 115.13
N ALA A 250 -16.70 -31.84 116.09
CA ALA A 250 -15.62 -30.88 115.82
C ALA A 250 -14.43 -31.52 115.06
N ILE A 251 -14.07 -32.76 115.40
CA ILE A 251 -12.91 -33.47 114.81
C ILE A 251 -13.19 -33.89 113.35
N THR A 252 -14.42 -34.27 113.03
CA THR A 252 -14.83 -34.65 111.66
C THR A 252 -14.92 -33.45 110.72
N VAL A 253 -15.32 -32.28 111.23
CA VAL A 253 -15.36 -31.03 110.45
C VAL A 253 -13.95 -30.57 110.08
N TYR A 254 -12.98 -30.62 111.01
CA TYR A 254 -11.60 -30.21 110.75
C TYR A 254 -10.89 -31.02 109.65
N ARG A 255 -11.10 -32.36 109.63
CA ARG A 255 -10.53 -33.23 108.58
C ARG A 255 -11.13 -32.97 107.20
N LYS A 256 -12.44 -32.68 107.12
CA LYS A 256 -13.10 -32.32 105.85
C LYS A 256 -12.68 -30.94 105.36
N THR A 257 -12.58 -29.93 106.23
CA THR A 257 -12.18 -28.58 105.80
C THR A 257 -10.75 -28.54 105.27
N ALA A 258 -9.82 -29.32 105.84
CA ALA A 258 -8.46 -29.43 105.33
C ALA A 258 -8.38 -30.08 103.93
N SER A 259 -9.18 -31.11 103.63
CA SER A 259 -9.22 -31.73 102.29
C SER A 259 -9.89 -30.85 101.24
N TYR A 260 -10.96 -30.14 101.60
CA TYR A 260 -11.60 -29.15 100.73
C TYR A 260 -10.67 -27.99 100.37
N LYS A 261 -9.83 -27.55 101.31
CA LYS A 261 -8.87 -26.46 101.07
C LYS A 261 -7.82 -26.87 100.02
N ARG A 262 -7.21 -28.06 100.15
CA ARG A 262 -6.27 -28.58 99.14
C ARG A 262 -6.91 -28.80 97.77
N ALA A 263 -8.11 -29.39 97.72
CA ALA A 263 -8.83 -29.59 96.46
C ALA A 263 -9.15 -28.27 95.75
N ARG A 264 -9.45 -27.20 96.51
CA ARG A 264 -9.70 -25.86 95.99
C ARG A 264 -8.42 -25.18 95.50
N GLU A 265 -7.30 -25.38 96.20
CA GLU A 265 -5.98 -24.89 95.78
C GLU A 265 -5.52 -25.57 94.48
N ASP A 266 -5.72 -26.88 94.34
CA ASP A 266 -5.44 -27.63 93.10
C ASP A 266 -6.37 -27.25 91.94
N GLN A 267 -7.66 -27.01 92.21
CA GLN A 267 -8.60 -26.48 91.21
C GLN A 267 -8.25 -25.06 90.77
N ALA A 268 -7.79 -24.20 91.70
CA ALA A 268 -7.32 -22.86 91.37
C ALA A 268 -6.04 -22.93 90.51
N ALA A 269 -5.08 -23.78 90.88
CA ALA A 269 -3.85 -23.98 90.12
C ALA A 269 -4.13 -24.50 88.69
N THR A 270 -5.01 -25.50 88.54
CA THR A 270 -5.40 -26.02 87.22
C THR A 270 -6.20 -25.02 86.39
N SER A 271 -7.06 -24.20 87.02
CA SER A 271 -7.77 -23.11 86.32
C SER A 271 -6.81 -22.04 85.81
N ILE A 272 -5.82 -21.64 86.62
CA ILE A 272 -4.78 -20.66 86.23
C ILE A 272 -3.93 -21.23 85.09
N GLN A 273 -3.50 -22.50 85.19
CA GLN A 273 -2.72 -23.16 84.13
C GLN A 273 -3.51 -23.31 82.82
N ARG A 274 -4.80 -23.63 82.89
CA ARG A 274 -5.68 -23.67 81.70
C ARG A 274 -5.83 -22.28 81.07
N ALA A 275 -6.03 -21.24 81.89
CA ALA A 275 -6.12 -19.87 81.41
C ALA A 275 -4.81 -19.40 80.73
N GLU A 276 -3.65 -19.72 81.29
CA GLU A 276 -2.36 -19.40 80.66
C GLU A 276 -2.12 -20.14 79.35
N ARG A 277 -2.46 -21.44 79.28
CA ARG A 277 -2.37 -22.19 78.01
C ARG A 277 -3.30 -21.62 76.95
N ALA A 278 -4.52 -21.22 77.32
CA ALA A 278 -5.44 -20.55 76.43
C ALA A 278 -4.92 -19.18 75.96
N ARG A 279 -4.34 -18.37 76.87
CA ARG A 279 -3.70 -17.10 76.53
C ARG A 279 -2.50 -17.28 75.59
N ARG A 280 -1.66 -18.29 75.83
CA ARG A 280 -0.53 -18.64 74.96
C ARG A 280 -1.00 -19.06 73.57
N ALA A 281 -1.98 -19.96 73.49
CA ALA A 281 -2.56 -20.40 72.21
C ALA A 281 -3.22 -19.23 71.45
N TYR A 282 -3.90 -18.32 72.15
CA TYR A 282 -4.47 -17.11 71.55
C TYR A 282 -3.38 -16.20 70.98
N ARG A 283 -2.32 -15.91 71.74
CA ARG A 283 -1.17 -15.12 71.26
C ARG A 283 -0.52 -15.76 70.02
N GLU A 284 -0.31 -17.06 70.04
CA GLU A 284 0.29 -17.79 68.91
C GLU A 284 -0.60 -17.77 67.66
N LEU A 285 -1.92 -17.90 67.84
CA LEU A 285 -2.90 -17.76 66.77
C LEU A 285 -2.91 -16.33 66.20
N THR A 286 -2.85 -15.30 67.05
CA THR A 286 -2.76 -13.91 66.59
C THR A 286 -1.46 -13.64 65.83
N PHE A 287 -0.31 -14.16 66.28
CA PHE A 287 0.94 -14.05 65.53
C PHE A 287 0.87 -14.73 64.17
N ARG A 288 0.28 -15.94 64.09
CA ARG A 288 0.07 -16.62 62.80
C ARG A 288 -0.87 -15.85 61.87
N GLN A 289 -1.93 -15.24 62.40
CA GLN A 289 -2.85 -14.42 61.62
C GLN A 289 -2.17 -13.17 61.07
N VAL A 290 -1.37 -12.48 61.90
CA VAL A 290 -0.60 -11.30 61.47
C VAL A 290 0.43 -11.70 60.40
N ALA A 291 1.19 -12.78 60.61
CA ALA A 291 2.15 -13.27 59.63
C ALA A 291 1.49 -13.68 58.29
N ALA A 292 0.31 -14.31 58.35
CA ALA A 292 -0.46 -14.65 57.15
C ALA A 292 -1.00 -13.40 56.44
N GLN A 293 -1.44 -12.37 57.18
CA GLN A 293 -1.87 -11.09 56.62
C GLN A 293 -0.70 -10.36 55.94
N GLU A 294 0.47 -10.29 56.59
CA GLU A 294 1.67 -9.70 55.99
C GLU A 294 2.11 -10.43 54.72
N MET A 295 2.09 -11.77 54.73
CA MET A 295 2.39 -12.57 53.54
C MET A 295 1.39 -12.28 52.41
N ASN A 296 0.09 -12.22 52.71
CA ASN A 296 -0.93 -11.86 51.72
C ASN A 296 -0.77 -10.43 51.20
N GLN A 297 -0.38 -9.48 52.04
CA GLN A 297 -0.08 -8.11 51.62
C GLN A 297 1.13 -8.07 50.68
N ARG A 298 2.21 -8.80 50.99
CA ARG A 298 3.38 -8.92 50.10
C ARG A 298 3.02 -9.53 48.75
N LEU A 299 2.20 -10.58 48.74
CA LEU A 299 1.71 -11.19 47.50
C LEU A 299 0.83 -10.22 46.70
N SER A 300 -0.04 -9.45 47.38
CA SER A 300 -0.87 -8.43 46.74
C SER A 300 -0.02 -7.31 46.13
N GLN A 301 0.98 -6.79 46.87
CA GLN A 301 1.90 -5.78 46.37
C GLN A 301 2.75 -6.28 45.19
N ALA A 302 3.25 -7.52 45.25
CA ALA A 302 3.96 -8.16 44.14
C ALA A 302 3.04 -8.31 42.91
N SER A 303 1.79 -8.73 43.11
CA SER A 303 0.78 -8.83 42.05
C SER A 303 0.49 -7.47 41.41
N ILE A 304 0.31 -6.41 42.21
CA ILE A 304 0.10 -5.04 41.71
C ILE A 304 1.32 -4.57 40.89
N THR A 305 2.53 -4.85 41.37
CA THR A 305 3.78 -4.48 40.69
C THR A 305 3.91 -5.19 39.34
N LEU A 306 3.61 -6.49 39.31
CA LEU A 306 3.61 -7.28 38.08
C LEU A 306 2.52 -6.80 37.10
N GLN A 307 1.30 -6.57 37.58
CA GLN A 307 0.21 -6.05 36.76
C GLN A 307 0.53 -4.65 36.19
N ARG A 308 1.20 -3.79 36.96
CA ARG A 308 1.64 -2.47 36.49
C ARG A 308 2.68 -2.61 35.39
N LYS A 309 3.65 -3.51 35.54
CA LYS A 309 4.67 -3.79 34.51
C LYS A 309 4.02 -4.31 33.22
N ILE A 310 3.17 -5.33 33.32
CA ILE A 310 2.47 -5.92 32.17
C ILE A 310 1.58 -4.89 31.47
N ARG A 311 0.81 -4.09 32.21
CA ARG A 311 0.00 -3.00 31.62
C ARG A 311 0.87 -1.97 30.91
N GLY A 312 2.03 -1.64 31.47
CA GLY A 312 3.02 -0.75 30.83
C GLY A 312 3.60 -1.33 29.54
N ASP A 313 3.97 -2.62 29.55
CA ASP A 313 4.48 -3.33 28.37
C ASP A 313 3.43 -3.42 27.26
N GLN A 314 2.19 -3.78 27.61
CA GLN A 314 1.06 -3.79 26.68
C GLN A 314 0.78 -2.40 26.11
N GLY A 315 0.82 -1.36 26.95
CA GLY A 315 0.66 0.03 26.51
C GLY A 315 1.75 0.46 25.52
N ARG A 316 3.01 0.08 25.76
CA ARG A 316 4.13 0.33 24.85
C ARG A 316 3.97 -0.42 23.53
N ASP A 317 3.60 -1.69 23.57
CA ASP A 317 3.37 -2.50 22.36
C ASP A 317 2.22 -1.92 21.50
N ILE A 318 1.12 -1.51 22.13
CA ILE A 318 0.01 -0.81 21.45
C ILE A 318 0.49 0.52 20.85
N ALA A 319 1.27 1.30 21.58
CA ALA A 319 1.81 2.58 21.08
C ALA A 319 2.77 2.38 19.90
N LEU A 320 3.65 1.38 19.95
CA LEU A 320 4.53 1.01 18.84
C LEU A 320 3.75 0.57 17.61
N LYS A 321 2.75 -0.31 17.78
CA LYS A 321 1.87 -0.75 16.69
C LYS A 321 1.08 0.41 16.08
N THR A 322 0.55 1.31 16.92
CA THR A 322 -0.19 2.50 16.46
C THR A 322 0.73 3.46 15.70
N ARG A 323 1.97 3.67 16.19
CA ARG A 323 2.98 4.48 15.49
C ARG A 323 3.36 3.88 14.15
N ALA A 324 3.59 2.56 14.08
CA ALA A 324 3.89 1.86 12.84
C ALA A 324 2.73 1.97 11.84
N GLN A 325 1.48 1.75 12.28
CA GLN A 325 0.29 1.91 11.44
C GLN A 325 0.17 3.34 10.89
N ARG A 326 0.46 4.36 11.70
CA ARG A 326 0.45 5.76 11.25
C ARG A 326 1.53 6.02 10.18
N GLN A 327 2.75 5.54 10.42
CA GLN A 327 3.84 5.68 9.43
C GLN A 327 3.53 4.95 8.13
N ASP A 328 2.94 3.75 8.19
CA ASP A 328 2.52 3.02 7.00
C ASP A 328 1.42 3.73 6.25
N PHE A 329 0.46 4.33 6.96
CA PHE A 329 -0.59 5.16 6.36
C PHE A 329 0.00 6.39 5.67
N GLU A 330 0.91 7.12 6.32
CA GLU A 330 1.59 8.29 5.76
C GLU A 330 2.40 7.91 4.50
N LYS A 331 3.14 6.80 4.53
CA LYS A 331 3.87 6.30 3.35
C LYS A 331 2.94 5.94 2.19
N ARG A 332 1.80 5.29 2.47
CA ARG A 332 0.79 4.97 1.44
C ARG A 332 0.17 6.23 0.86
N TYR A 333 -0.16 7.20 1.71
CA TYR A 333 -0.72 8.47 1.29
C TYR A 333 0.27 9.26 0.42
N GLU A 334 1.54 9.30 0.81
CA GLU A 334 2.59 9.95 0.01
C GLU A 334 2.80 9.24 -1.34
N GLY A 335 2.77 7.90 -1.35
CA GLY A 335 2.78 7.12 -2.59
C GLY A 335 1.62 7.47 -3.53
N ILE A 336 0.41 7.65 -3.00
CA ILE A 336 -0.77 8.10 -3.77
C ILE A 336 -0.59 9.54 -4.27
N ARG A 337 -0.06 10.45 -3.45
CA ARG A 337 0.22 11.84 -3.86
C ARG A 337 1.22 11.90 -5.00
N ILE A 338 2.34 11.17 -4.90
CA ILE A 338 3.35 11.08 -5.95
C ILE A 338 2.74 10.49 -7.23
N TRP A 339 1.95 9.41 -7.13
CA TRP A 339 1.27 8.82 -8.27
C TRP A 339 0.29 9.80 -8.94
N ALA A 340 -0.51 10.53 -8.16
CA ALA A 340 -1.43 11.54 -8.68
C ALA A 340 -0.68 12.69 -9.36
N ALA A 341 0.35 13.24 -8.71
CA ALA A 341 1.16 14.32 -9.25
C ALA A 341 1.86 13.92 -10.55
N THR A 342 2.46 12.72 -10.60
CA THR A 342 3.13 12.20 -11.80
C THR A 342 2.14 11.93 -12.93
N SER A 343 0.95 11.42 -12.63
CA SER A 343 -0.12 11.19 -13.61
C SER A 343 -0.63 12.50 -14.21
N ILE A 344 -0.88 13.51 -13.37
CA ILE A 344 -1.30 14.84 -13.82
C ILE A 344 -0.19 15.48 -14.67
N ALA A 345 1.07 15.45 -14.21
CA ALA A 345 2.19 16.00 -14.95
C ALA A 345 2.42 15.30 -16.30
N ALA A 346 2.29 13.97 -16.36
CA ALA A 346 2.36 13.22 -17.61
C ALA A 346 1.21 13.59 -18.56
N GLY A 347 -0.02 13.69 -18.04
CA GLY A 347 -1.18 14.15 -18.80
C GLY A 347 -1.00 15.55 -19.37
N PHE A 348 -0.52 16.48 -18.55
CA PHE A 348 -0.25 17.87 -18.95
C PHE A 348 0.89 17.96 -19.97
N ARG A 349 2.02 17.28 -19.76
CA ARG A 349 3.10 17.21 -20.75
C ARG A 349 2.61 16.65 -22.09
N GLY A 350 1.79 15.61 -22.05
CA GLY A 350 1.16 15.05 -23.25
C GLY A 350 0.21 16.03 -23.94
N PHE A 351 -0.59 16.77 -23.17
CA PHE A 351 -1.46 17.84 -23.69
C PHE A 351 -0.65 18.95 -24.35
N MET A 352 0.38 19.48 -23.66
CA MET A 352 1.25 20.52 -24.20
C MET A 352 1.98 20.07 -25.47
N GLY A 353 2.46 18.82 -25.50
CA GLY A 353 3.08 18.25 -26.70
C GLY A 353 2.12 18.18 -27.89
N ARG A 354 0.87 17.74 -27.66
CA ARG A 354 -0.17 17.72 -28.71
C ARG A 354 -0.57 19.12 -29.16
N HIS A 355 -0.70 20.05 -28.21
CA HIS A 355 -1.05 21.44 -28.52
C HIS A 355 0.05 22.10 -29.37
N ALA A 356 1.32 21.95 -28.98
CA ALA A 356 2.46 22.42 -29.78
C ALA A 356 2.52 21.77 -31.17
N ALA A 357 2.22 20.47 -31.28
CA ALA A 357 2.14 19.79 -32.57
C ALA A 357 0.99 20.34 -33.44
N SER A 358 -0.17 20.61 -32.84
CA SER A 358 -1.33 21.22 -33.52
C SER A 358 -0.99 22.61 -34.06
N LEU A 359 -0.38 23.46 -33.23
CA LEU A 359 0.05 24.80 -33.64
C LEU A 359 1.06 24.76 -34.79
N LYS A 360 2.01 23.81 -34.75
CA LYS A 360 2.95 23.60 -35.88
C LYS A 360 2.22 23.15 -37.15
N LEU A 361 1.20 22.32 -37.02
CA LEU A 361 0.38 21.84 -38.14
C LEU A 361 -0.46 22.97 -38.75
N GLU A 362 -1.08 23.81 -37.91
CA GLU A 362 -1.82 25.00 -38.31
C GLU A 362 -0.91 26.03 -38.98
N ALA A 363 0.28 26.27 -38.42
CA ALA A 363 1.28 27.13 -39.05
C ALA A 363 1.69 26.61 -40.43
N LYS A 364 1.89 25.29 -40.61
CA LYS A 364 2.14 24.69 -41.94
C LYS A 364 0.96 24.89 -42.90
N ARG A 365 -0.28 24.72 -42.43
CA ARG A 365 -1.50 24.93 -43.24
C ARG A 365 -1.67 26.37 -43.70
N GLY A 366 -1.35 27.34 -42.85
CA GLY A 366 -1.52 28.77 -43.16
C GLY A 366 -0.50 29.35 -44.16
N LYS A 367 0.65 28.70 -44.34
CA LYS A 367 1.72 29.21 -45.21
C LYS A 367 1.39 29.21 -46.70
N TRP A 368 0.74 28.17 -47.19
CA TRP A 368 0.56 27.94 -48.63
C TRP A 368 -0.90 28.05 -49.02
N LYS A 369 -1.20 28.88 -50.02
CA LYS A 369 -2.53 29.04 -50.61
C LYS A 369 -2.56 28.45 -52.01
N GLU A 370 -3.55 27.62 -52.28
CA GLU A 370 -3.84 27.14 -53.63
C GLU A 370 -4.58 28.25 -54.40
N MET A 371 -4.06 28.58 -55.57
CA MET A 371 -4.53 29.64 -56.47
C MET A 371 -4.67 29.03 -57.86
N PHE A 372 -5.57 29.59 -58.69
CA PHE A 372 -5.75 29.15 -60.07
C PHE A 372 -5.21 30.23 -61.01
N ASP A 373 -4.33 29.86 -61.93
CA ASP A 373 -3.89 30.75 -63.01
C ASP A 373 -4.83 30.58 -64.20
N GLU A 374 -5.52 31.64 -64.59
CA GLU A 374 -6.45 31.64 -65.72
C GLU A 374 -5.71 31.54 -67.06
N ASP A 375 -4.51 32.13 -67.19
CA ASP A 375 -3.74 32.14 -68.44
C ASP A 375 -3.15 30.76 -68.75
N ALA A 376 -2.68 30.07 -67.71
CA ALA A 376 -2.11 28.73 -67.84
C ALA A 376 -3.13 27.60 -67.61
N HIS A 377 -4.39 27.94 -67.27
CA HIS A 377 -5.46 27.01 -66.89
C HIS A 377 -5.01 25.92 -65.90
N ARG A 378 -4.18 26.27 -64.92
CA ARG A 378 -3.63 25.30 -63.96
C ARG A 378 -3.47 25.90 -62.56
N THR A 379 -3.56 25.04 -61.55
CA THR A 379 -3.38 25.45 -60.15
C THR A 379 -1.91 25.70 -59.81
N PHE A 380 -1.63 26.73 -59.01
CA PHE A 380 -0.33 26.98 -58.39
C PHE A 380 -0.48 27.22 -56.90
N PHE A 381 0.63 27.07 -56.17
CA PHE A 381 0.72 27.24 -54.73
C PHE A 381 1.55 28.48 -54.41
N TYR A 382 0.94 29.42 -53.73
CA TYR A 382 1.56 30.67 -53.29
C TYR A 382 1.91 30.60 -51.80
N ASN A 383 3.17 30.87 -51.46
CA ASN A 383 3.60 31.01 -50.07
C ASN A 383 3.31 32.43 -49.57
N GLN A 384 2.41 32.56 -48.61
CA GLN A 384 2.01 33.85 -48.04
C GLN A 384 3.12 34.53 -47.22
N VAL A 385 4.11 33.77 -46.75
CA VAL A 385 5.20 34.28 -45.91
C VAL A 385 6.40 34.69 -46.75
N THR A 386 6.80 33.85 -47.72
CA THR A 386 8.00 34.10 -48.53
C THR A 386 7.70 34.74 -49.89
N GLY A 387 6.44 34.77 -50.32
CA GLY A 387 6.05 35.22 -51.65
C GLY A 387 6.42 34.24 -52.78
N GLU A 388 6.91 33.04 -52.45
CA GLU A 388 7.30 32.01 -53.43
C GLU A 388 6.07 31.44 -54.14
N ILE A 389 6.14 31.36 -55.47
CA ILE A 389 5.16 30.67 -56.30
C ILE A 389 5.72 29.31 -56.73
N ARG A 390 4.99 28.23 -56.47
CA ARG A 390 5.32 26.86 -56.92
C ARG A 390 4.16 26.24 -57.68
N TRP A 391 4.47 25.60 -58.80
CA TRP A 391 3.48 24.85 -59.58
C TRP A 391 3.25 23.43 -59.04
N ARG A 392 4.27 22.84 -58.38
CA ARG A 392 4.10 21.59 -57.62
C ARG A 392 3.54 21.84 -56.25
N ARG A 393 2.83 20.85 -55.72
CA ARG A 393 2.34 20.91 -54.35
C ARG A 393 3.55 20.90 -53.40
N PRO A 394 3.74 21.96 -52.58
CA PRO A 394 4.84 22.02 -51.64
C PRO A 394 4.84 20.85 -50.67
N GLN A 395 6.04 20.41 -50.25
CA GLN A 395 6.19 19.28 -49.33
C GLN A 395 5.40 19.45 -48.04
N GLU A 396 5.32 20.68 -47.51
CA GLU A 396 4.53 21.00 -46.31
C GLU A 396 3.03 20.70 -46.49
N LEU A 397 2.47 20.96 -47.69
CA LEU A 397 1.08 20.63 -48.03
C LEU A 397 0.90 19.14 -48.30
N LEU A 398 1.87 18.47 -48.91
CA LEU A 398 1.82 17.02 -49.13
C LEU A 398 1.84 16.23 -47.81
N GLU A 399 2.63 16.67 -46.83
CA GLU A 399 2.66 16.07 -45.49
C GLU A 399 1.35 16.23 -44.72
N LEU A 400 0.54 17.25 -45.06
CA LEU A 400 -0.77 17.49 -44.48
C LEU A 400 -1.87 16.61 -45.07
N MET A 401 -1.63 15.98 -46.21
CA MET A 401 -2.59 15.08 -46.84
C MET A 401 -2.78 13.82 -45.99
N LYS A 402 -4.03 13.34 -45.91
CA LYS A 402 -4.33 12.10 -45.19
C LYS A 402 -3.54 10.96 -45.83
N ARG A 403 -2.78 10.24 -45.02
CA ARG A 403 -2.08 9.03 -45.45
C ARG A 403 -3.11 7.95 -45.80
N PRO A 404 -3.11 7.40 -47.02
CA PRO A 404 -4.03 6.32 -47.36
C PRO A 404 -3.70 5.07 -46.53
N ILE A 405 -4.74 4.32 -46.18
CA ILE A 405 -4.62 3.04 -45.48
C ILE A 405 -4.55 1.95 -46.55
N CYS A 406 -3.87 0.85 -46.26
CA CYS A 406 -3.82 -0.32 -47.12
C CYS A 406 -5.23 -0.91 -47.31
N ASP A 407 -5.66 -1.06 -48.57
CA ASP A 407 -7.00 -1.59 -48.92
C ASP A 407 -7.13 -3.08 -48.61
N ASN A 408 -6.02 -3.83 -48.60
CA ASN A 408 -6.04 -5.26 -48.30
C ASN A 408 -6.15 -5.57 -46.79
N CYS A 409 -5.46 -4.82 -45.93
CA CYS A 409 -5.44 -5.10 -44.48
C CYS A 409 -6.24 -4.12 -43.64
N GLY A 410 -6.58 -2.94 -44.16
CA GLY A 410 -7.38 -1.92 -43.48
C GLY A 410 -6.74 -1.31 -42.23
N TYR A 411 -5.50 -1.67 -41.89
CA TYR A 411 -4.86 -1.28 -40.63
C TYR A 411 -3.56 -0.51 -40.81
N PHE A 412 -2.69 -0.95 -41.72
CA PHE A 412 -1.39 -0.31 -41.93
C PHE A 412 -1.47 0.81 -42.97
N GLU A 413 -0.64 1.84 -42.81
CA GLU A 413 -0.46 2.87 -43.84
C GLU A 413 -0.03 2.25 -45.16
N ALA A 414 -0.64 2.67 -46.26
CA ALA A 414 -0.25 2.23 -47.58
C ALA A 414 1.02 2.95 -48.01
N TRP A 415 1.96 2.22 -48.59
CA TRP A 415 3.24 2.73 -49.11
C TRP A 415 3.30 2.71 -50.63
N LEU A 416 2.49 1.87 -51.26
CA LEU A 416 2.54 1.56 -52.68
C LEU A 416 1.15 1.71 -53.27
N GLU A 417 1.09 2.21 -54.50
CA GLU A 417 -0.12 2.28 -55.30
C GLU A 417 0.07 1.43 -56.56
N CYS A 418 -0.90 0.56 -56.83
CA CYS A 418 -0.96 -0.22 -58.05
C CYS A 418 -1.68 0.55 -59.14
N ALA A 419 -1.06 0.77 -60.30
CA ALA A 419 -1.74 1.42 -61.42
C ALA A 419 -2.90 0.58 -61.96
N THR A 420 -2.68 -0.72 -62.15
CA THR A 420 -3.65 -1.61 -62.78
C THR A 420 -4.79 -1.99 -61.85
N CYS A 421 -4.52 -2.12 -60.54
CA CYS A 421 -5.56 -2.41 -59.55
C CYS A 421 -6.26 -1.15 -59.04
N SER A 422 -5.68 0.05 -59.24
CA SER A 422 -6.17 1.31 -58.65
C SER A 422 -6.38 1.23 -57.12
N GLU A 423 -5.51 0.47 -56.44
CA GLU A 423 -5.59 0.13 -55.01
C GLU A 423 -4.27 0.47 -54.30
N PHE A 424 -4.37 0.78 -53.00
CA PHE A 424 -3.27 1.16 -52.13
C PHE A 424 -2.86 0.01 -51.20
N PHE A 425 -1.56 -0.26 -51.09
CA PHE A 425 -1.04 -1.39 -50.32
C PHE A 425 0.08 -0.99 -49.36
N CYS A 426 0.12 -1.62 -48.18
CA CYS A 426 1.33 -1.64 -47.36
C CYS A 426 2.37 -2.56 -48.01
N ALA A 427 3.65 -2.40 -47.65
CA ALA A 427 4.76 -3.15 -48.24
C ALA A 427 4.56 -4.69 -48.18
N ASP A 428 4.05 -5.20 -47.06
CA ASP A 428 3.82 -6.64 -46.88
C ASP A 428 2.66 -7.16 -47.74
N CYS A 429 1.56 -6.40 -47.83
CA CYS A 429 0.40 -6.76 -48.65
C CYS A 429 0.72 -6.66 -50.14
N TRP A 430 1.51 -5.65 -50.53
CA TRP A 430 2.01 -5.53 -51.88
C TRP A 430 2.77 -6.78 -52.29
N ASN A 431 3.78 -7.17 -51.52
CA ASN A 431 4.55 -8.38 -51.79
C ASN A 431 3.63 -9.61 -51.80
N SER A 432 2.71 -9.75 -50.86
CA SER A 432 1.83 -10.92 -50.84
C SER A 432 0.95 -11.07 -52.09
N ILE A 433 0.45 -9.95 -52.64
CA ILE A 433 -0.48 -9.94 -53.78
C ILE A 433 0.23 -9.85 -55.14
N HIS A 434 1.37 -9.15 -55.20
CA HIS A 434 2.10 -8.82 -56.42
C HIS A 434 3.41 -9.61 -56.60
N TYR A 435 3.78 -10.52 -55.68
CA TYR A 435 5.00 -11.33 -55.82
C TYR A 435 4.93 -12.39 -56.94
N GLY A 436 3.75 -12.74 -57.46
CA GLY A 436 3.63 -13.76 -58.50
C GLY A 436 2.37 -13.69 -59.37
N GLY A 437 2.37 -14.49 -60.44
CA GLY A 437 1.24 -14.61 -61.36
C GLY A 437 1.05 -13.39 -62.28
N LYS A 438 -0.18 -13.21 -62.79
CA LYS A 438 -0.53 -12.13 -63.74
C LYS A 438 -0.36 -10.71 -63.16
N ARG A 439 -0.42 -10.57 -61.82
CA ARG A 439 -0.31 -9.28 -61.13
C ARG A 439 1.12 -8.82 -60.88
N ALA A 440 2.12 -9.68 -61.07
CA ALA A 440 3.53 -9.32 -60.86
C ALA A 440 4.06 -8.29 -61.89
N ALA A 441 3.41 -8.20 -63.05
CA ALA A 441 3.76 -7.23 -64.09
C ALA A 441 3.02 -5.88 -63.93
N HIS A 442 2.21 -5.70 -62.89
CA HIS A 442 1.51 -4.44 -62.68
C HIS A 442 2.52 -3.33 -62.34
N PRO A 443 2.47 -2.18 -63.02
CA PRO A 443 3.30 -1.05 -62.68
C PRO A 443 2.81 -0.41 -61.38
N PHE A 444 3.77 0.07 -60.59
CA PHE A 444 3.52 0.56 -59.23
C PHE A 444 4.34 1.81 -58.95
N ARG A 445 3.85 2.64 -58.02
CA ARG A 445 4.55 3.82 -57.53
C ARG A 445 4.59 3.86 -56.01
N SER A 446 5.67 4.43 -55.46
CA SER A 446 5.86 4.59 -54.02
C SER A 446 5.26 5.91 -53.55
N LEU A 447 4.31 5.86 -52.63
CA LEU A 447 3.68 7.07 -52.10
C LEU A 447 4.63 7.94 -51.27
N TYR A 448 5.71 7.34 -50.75
CA TYR A 448 6.71 8.00 -49.92
C TYR A 448 8.12 7.71 -50.41
N ASP A 449 9.02 8.66 -50.17
CA ASP A 449 10.45 8.51 -50.41
C ASP A 449 11.13 7.64 -49.33
N ALA A 450 12.46 7.46 -49.44
CA ALA A 450 13.25 6.71 -48.48
C ALA A 450 13.25 7.31 -47.05
N TYR A 451 12.84 8.57 -46.90
CA TYR A 451 12.76 9.29 -45.62
C TYR A 451 11.32 9.34 -45.06
N GLY A 452 10.34 8.72 -45.74
CA GLY A 452 8.94 8.70 -45.34
C GLY A 452 8.18 10.00 -45.65
N LYS A 453 8.73 10.88 -46.50
CA LYS A 453 8.06 12.08 -47.01
C LYS A 453 7.22 11.72 -48.22
N ARG A 454 6.05 12.35 -48.34
CA ARG A 454 5.09 12.05 -49.42
C ARG A 454 5.62 12.57 -50.75
N VAL A 455 5.62 11.72 -51.77
CA VAL A 455 6.07 12.07 -53.13
C VAL A 455 4.92 12.73 -53.89
N ASP A 456 5.21 13.82 -54.59
CA ASP A 456 4.27 14.45 -55.51
C ASP A 456 4.32 13.79 -56.88
N TYR A 457 3.19 13.22 -57.30
CA TYR A 457 3.00 12.74 -58.67
C TYR A 457 2.12 13.70 -59.49
N GLY A 458 1.80 14.89 -58.96
CA GLY A 458 0.96 15.97 -59.51
C GLY A 458 -0.48 15.59 -59.80
N ASP A 459 -0.92 15.69 -61.07
CA ASP A 459 -2.33 15.56 -61.49
C ASP A 459 -2.97 14.20 -61.16
N GLY A 460 -2.19 13.25 -60.66
CA GLY A 460 -2.68 12.01 -60.05
C GLY A 460 -2.85 10.87 -61.04
N ASP A 461 -3.00 11.16 -62.33
CA ASP A 461 -3.11 10.17 -63.39
C ASP A 461 -1.84 9.33 -63.55
N PHE A 462 -1.96 8.06 -63.93
CA PHE A 462 -0.81 7.17 -64.15
C PHE A 462 -0.44 7.20 -65.65
N ASP A 463 0.81 7.28 -66.11
CA ASP A 463 2.13 7.30 -65.45
C ASP A 463 2.60 8.76 -65.18
N SER A 464 2.00 9.50 -64.24
CA SER A 464 2.50 10.84 -63.93
C SER A 464 3.84 10.76 -63.21
N ARG A 465 4.93 10.96 -63.95
CA ARG A 465 6.24 11.34 -63.42
C ARG A 465 6.47 12.79 -63.72
N TRP A 466 6.50 13.62 -62.69
CA TRP A 466 7.01 14.97 -62.85
C TRP A 466 8.51 14.88 -63.18
N PRO A 467 9.01 15.57 -64.24
CA PRO A 467 10.44 15.70 -64.54
C PRO A 467 11.26 16.05 -63.30
N THR A 468 12.55 15.75 -63.19
CA THR A 468 13.35 16.14 -62.01
C THR A 468 13.28 17.65 -61.76
N GLU A 469 13.40 18.10 -60.49
CA GLU A 469 13.33 19.53 -60.11
C GLU A 469 14.23 20.41 -61.01
N ILE A 470 15.44 19.91 -61.30
CA ILE A 470 16.44 20.53 -62.18
C ILE A 470 15.88 20.81 -63.60
N LEU A 471 15.16 19.86 -64.21
CA LEU A 471 14.63 20.03 -65.58
C LEU A 471 13.46 21.02 -65.66
N GLN A 472 12.80 21.30 -64.53
CA GLN A 472 11.68 22.24 -64.47
C GLN A 472 12.13 23.66 -64.16
N ASP A 473 13.13 23.79 -63.28
CA ASP A 473 13.78 25.07 -63.00
C ASP A 473 14.51 25.60 -64.25
N ASP A 474 15.04 24.71 -65.10
CA ASP A 474 15.68 25.08 -66.37
C ASP A 474 14.69 25.51 -67.46
N LEU A 475 13.52 24.84 -67.58
CA LEU A 475 12.51 25.15 -68.61
C LEU A 475 11.72 26.44 -68.33
N ALA A 476 11.69 26.87 -67.06
CA ALA A 476 10.99 28.08 -66.66
C ALA A 476 11.94 29.16 -66.09
N GLY A 477 13.26 28.94 -66.10
CA GLY A 477 14.29 29.85 -65.62
C GLY A 477 14.50 29.81 -64.11
N VAL A 478 15.76 29.66 -63.71
CA VAL A 478 16.28 29.79 -62.33
C VAL A 478 16.21 31.26 -61.89
N LEU A 479 15.01 31.79 -61.80
CA LEU A 479 14.75 32.99 -61.04
C LEU A 479 13.96 32.52 -59.83
N LEU A 480 14.43 32.88 -58.63
CA LEU A 480 13.55 33.05 -57.48
C LEU A 480 12.37 33.89 -57.98
N ARG A 481 11.26 33.23 -58.33
CA ARG A 481 9.99 33.89 -58.66
C ARG A 481 9.39 34.38 -57.35
N VAL A 482 10.07 35.35 -56.75
CA VAL A 482 9.40 36.41 -56.02
C VAL A 482 8.44 37.00 -57.05
N ALA A 483 7.15 37.13 -56.71
CA ALA A 483 6.21 37.88 -57.54
C ALA A 483 6.91 39.18 -58.01
N PRO A 484 6.76 39.59 -59.29
CA PRO A 484 7.51 40.72 -59.82
C PRO A 484 7.39 41.87 -58.83
N TYR A 485 8.53 42.34 -58.32
CA TYR A 485 8.59 43.44 -57.36
C TYR A 485 7.92 44.63 -58.06
N ARG A 486 6.63 44.86 -57.77
CA ARG A 486 5.92 46.04 -58.25
C ARG A 486 6.50 47.18 -57.43
N GLU A 487 7.09 48.17 -58.09
CA GLU A 487 7.47 49.40 -57.41
C GLU A 487 6.18 50.11 -56.98
N PRO A 488 6.03 50.46 -55.69
CA PRO A 488 4.86 51.18 -55.23
C PRO A 488 4.86 52.58 -55.86
N ILE A 489 3.70 53.00 -56.36
CA ILE A 489 3.51 54.31 -56.98
C ILE A 489 3.71 55.41 -55.93
N GLU A 490 3.23 55.17 -54.70
CA GLU A 490 3.42 56.05 -53.56
C GLU A 490 3.71 55.25 -52.29
N ILE A 491 4.60 55.78 -51.46
CA ILE A 491 4.94 55.24 -50.14
C ILE A 491 4.47 56.27 -49.09
N CYS A 492 3.46 55.91 -48.33
CA CYS A 492 2.90 56.73 -47.26
C CYS A 492 3.17 56.06 -45.91
N GLY A 493 4.35 56.33 -45.34
CA GLY A 493 4.81 55.68 -44.12
C GLY A 493 5.03 54.17 -44.32
N ALA A 494 4.29 53.35 -43.57
CA ALA A 494 4.32 51.89 -43.70
C ALA A 494 3.37 51.34 -44.79
N TRP A 495 2.67 52.20 -45.53
CA TRP A 495 1.71 51.79 -46.57
C TRP A 495 2.25 52.08 -47.96
N HIS A 496 2.15 51.10 -48.84
CA HIS A 496 2.52 51.16 -50.25
C HIS A 496 1.25 51.21 -51.11
N ARG A 497 1.16 52.18 -52.04
CA ARG A 497 0.07 52.27 -53.03
C ARG A 497 0.48 51.64 -54.35
N TYR A 498 -0.36 50.74 -54.83
CA TYR A 498 -0.29 50.10 -56.13
C TYR A 498 -1.51 50.48 -56.96
N GLU A 499 -1.43 50.34 -58.28
CA GLU A 499 -2.57 50.54 -59.17
C GLU A 499 -2.80 49.26 -59.96
N GLU A 500 -3.98 48.69 -59.80
CA GLU A 500 -4.38 47.47 -60.50
C GLU A 500 -5.64 47.81 -61.31
N ASN A 501 -5.49 47.82 -62.64
CA ASN A 501 -6.57 48.16 -63.58
C ASN A 501 -7.24 49.53 -63.32
N GLY A 502 -6.47 50.54 -62.89
CA GLY A 502 -6.97 51.89 -62.60
C GLY A 502 -7.61 52.06 -61.21
N ILE A 503 -7.61 51.00 -60.39
CA ILE A 503 -8.09 51.04 -59.01
C ILE A 503 -6.88 51.08 -58.06
N PRO A 504 -6.80 52.08 -57.15
CA PRO A 504 -5.73 52.14 -56.17
C PRO A 504 -5.88 51.02 -55.12
N TYR A 505 -4.80 50.29 -54.88
CA TYR A 505 -4.71 49.24 -53.86
C TYR A 505 -3.59 49.60 -52.87
N TYR A 506 -3.89 49.57 -51.58
CA TYR A 506 -2.95 49.91 -50.51
C TYR A 506 -2.54 48.66 -49.75
N TYR A 507 -1.24 48.43 -49.62
CA TYR A 507 -0.68 47.28 -48.91
C TYR A 507 0.37 47.72 -47.91
N ASN A 508 0.31 47.21 -46.69
CA ASN A 508 1.31 47.46 -45.66
C ASN A 508 2.24 46.24 -45.53
N PRO A 509 3.49 46.30 -46.02
CA PRO A 509 4.42 45.17 -46.00
C PRO A 509 4.84 44.74 -44.59
N ILE A 510 4.65 45.58 -43.56
CA ILE A 510 5.01 45.26 -42.17
C ILE A 510 3.89 44.45 -41.50
N SER A 511 2.63 44.83 -41.75
CA SER A 511 1.47 44.17 -41.14
C SER A 511 0.85 43.06 -42.00
N GLY A 512 1.13 43.05 -43.30
CA GLY A 512 0.50 42.14 -44.27
C GLY A 512 -0.94 42.51 -44.66
N GLU A 513 -1.46 43.66 -44.19
CA GLU A 513 -2.82 44.12 -44.47
C GLU A 513 -2.93 44.79 -45.84
N GLY A 514 -4.01 44.51 -46.57
CA GLY A 514 -4.31 45.07 -47.89
C GLY A 514 -5.74 45.61 -47.96
N SER A 515 -5.92 46.79 -48.57
CA SER A 515 -7.22 47.46 -48.70
C SER A 515 -7.31 48.23 -50.02
N TYR A 516 -8.47 48.18 -50.68
CA TYR A 516 -8.79 49.04 -51.84
C TYR A 516 -9.27 50.44 -51.42
N GLU A 517 -9.65 50.61 -50.16
CA GLU A 517 -9.94 51.91 -49.57
C GLU A 517 -8.68 52.48 -48.91
N ALA A 518 -8.44 53.78 -49.06
CA ALA A 518 -7.28 54.46 -48.50
C ALA A 518 -7.25 54.32 -46.97
N PRO A 519 -6.23 53.66 -46.39
CA PRO A 519 -6.10 53.51 -44.95
C PRO A 519 -6.02 54.87 -44.26
N ARG A 520 -6.56 54.96 -43.04
CA ARG A 520 -6.62 56.22 -42.28
C ARG A 520 -5.27 56.95 -42.18
N ALA A 521 -4.16 56.22 -42.04
CA ALA A 521 -2.82 56.78 -42.02
C ALA A 521 -2.42 57.48 -43.34
N VAL A 522 -2.87 56.94 -44.49
CA VAL A 522 -2.67 57.54 -45.81
C VAL A 522 -3.56 58.78 -45.98
N VAL A 523 -4.81 58.72 -45.50
CA VAL A 523 -5.74 59.86 -45.51
C VAL A 523 -5.22 61.01 -44.64
N GLU A 524 -4.69 60.71 -43.45
CA GLU A 524 -4.10 61.68 -42.53
C GLU A 524 -2.82 62.31 -43.11
N HIS A 525 -1.98 61.52 -43.79
CA HIS A 525 -0.81 62.04 -44.51
C HIS A 525 -1.21 62.99 -45.65
N ASN A 526 -2.24 62.64 -46.42
CA ASN A 526 -2.74 63.48 -47.52
C ASN A 526 -3.42 64.77 -46.99
N MET A 527 -4.13 64.69 -45.86
CA MET A 527 -4.67 65.86 -45.16
C MET A 527 -3.56 66.78 -44.63
N SER A 528 -2.49 66.21 -44.06
CA SER A 528 -1.32 66.97 -43.57
C SER A 528 -0.62 67.71 -44.71
N LEU A 529 -0.46 67.08 -45.89
CA LEU A 529 0.07 67.74 -47.08
C LEU A 529 -0.84 68.87 -47.59
N LEU A 530 -2.16 68.68 -47.54
CA LEU A 530 -3.15 69.72 -47.86
C LEU A 530 -3.11 70.89 -46.87
N GLN A 531 -2.86 70.62 -45.59
CA GLN A 531 -2.67 71.65 -44.56
C GLN A 531 -1.34 72.40 -44.73
N LEU A 532 -0.26 71.70 -45.10
CA LEU A 532 1.03 72.30 -45.48
C LEU A 532 0.94 73.13 -46.77
N ALA A 533 0.14 72.69 -47.74
CA ALA A 533 -0.14 73.44 -48.96
C ALA A 533 -0.95 74.71 -48.67
N LYS A 534 -1.93 74.63 -47.75
CA LYS A 534 -2.66 75.80 -47.22
C LYS A 534 -1.75 76.77 -46.45
N ALA A 535 -0.86 76.25 -45.62
CA ALA A 535 0.12 77.06 -44.89
C ALA A 535 1.14 77.74 -45.83
N LYS A 536 1.50 77.11 -46.96
CA LYS A 536 2.33 77.72 -48.01
C LYS A 536 1.60 78.77 -48.84
N SER A 537 0.26 78.68 -48.99
CA SER A 537 -0.52 79.71 -49.69
C SER A 537 -0.85 80.93 -48.83
N GLU A 538 -0.73 80.85 -47.51
CA GLU A 538 -1.19 81.90 -46.57
C GLU A 538 -0.04 82.58 -45.78
N GLY A 539 1.23 82.33 -46.11
CA GLY A 539 2.36 82.90 -45.36
C GLY A 539 3.60 83.21 -46.20
N ALA A 540 3.60 84.36 -46.88
CA ALA A 540 4.78 84.95 -47.51
C ALA A 540 4.96 86.41 -47.02
N ALA A 541 5.83 86.64 -46.03
CA ALA A 541 6.71 87.81 -45.89
C ALA A 541 7.40 87.88 -44.50
N PHE A 542 8.67 88.34 -44.51
CA PHE A 542 9.58 88.71 -43.40
C PHE A 542 10.28 87.57 -42.62
N TYR A 543 11.60 87.54 -42.37
CA TYR A 543 12.68 88.54 -42.36
C TYR A 543 14.04 87.93 -42.82
N PHE A 544 14.97 88.82 -43.17
CA PHE A 544 16.36 88.64 -43.60
C PHE A 544 17.34 88.11 -42.51
N GLU A 545 18.36 87.39 -43.01
CA GLU A 545 19.78 87.19 -42.60
C GLU A 545 20.24 87.24 -41.13
N ASP A 546 20.97 86.18 -40.72
CA ASP A 546 22.37 86.26 -40.26
C ASP A 546 23.09 84.87 -40.36
N LYS A 547 24.36 84.90 -40.77
CA LYS A 547 25.36 83.79 -40.82
C LYS A 547 26.44 84.08 -39.74
N PRO A 548 27.44 83.21 -39.44
CA PRO A 548 27.68 81.78 -39.76
C PRO A 548 28.15 80.96 -38.52
N GLU A 549 28.39 79.64 -38.66
CA GLU A 549 29.68 78.95 -38.35
C GLU A 549 29.58 77.41 -38.46
N ARG A 550 30.64 76.80 -39.01
CA ARG A 550 30.92 75.34 -39.03
C ARG A 550 31.65 74.94 -37.73
N PRO A 551 31.53 73.70 -37.24
CA PRO A 551 32.62 72.72 -37.46
C PRO A 551 32.11 71.26 -37.62
N SER A 552 32.57 70.51 -38.61
CA SER A 552 33.69 69.54 -38.61
C SER A 552 33.29 68.08 -38.34
N LEU A 553 33.69 67.22 -39.27
CA LEU A 553 33.69 65.76 -39.21
C LEU A 553 34.54 65.22 -38.04
N SER A 554 34.06 64.17 -37.37
CA SER A 554 34.94 63.10 -36.86
C SER A 554 34.20 61.76 -36.72
N SER A 555 34.50 60.85 -37.66
CA SER A 555 34.88 59.45 -37.38
C SER A 555 34.86 59.02 -35.91
N SER A 556 34.11 57.96 -35.60
CA SER A 556 34.74 56.77 -35.00
C SER A 556 33.84 55.55 -35.08
N ALA A 557 34.41 54.49 -35.67
CA ALA A 557 33.91 53.13 -35.64
C ALA A 557 34.01 52.56 -34.22
N GLN A 558 33.00 51.81 -33.78
CA GLN A 558 33.21 50.79 -32.75
C GLN A 558 32.51 49.48 -33.10
N HIS A 559 33.35 48.45 -33.00
CA HIS A 559 33.20 47.05 -33.31
C HIS A 559 32.03 46.31 -32.65
N TYR A 560 31.51 45.35 -33.43
CA TYR A 560 31.21 43.97 -33.04
C TYR A 560 31.67 43.54 -31.64
N GLN A 561 30.76 42.93 -30.87
CA GLN A 561 31.07 41.72 -30.11
C GLN A 561 29.81 40.89 -29.85
N ALA A 562 29.90 39.63 -30.24
CA ALA A 562 28.94 38.56 -30.00
C ALA A 562 29.14 37.97 -28.60
N ASN A 563 28.06 37.67 -27.89
CA ASN A 563 28.09 36.88 -26.67
C ASN A 563 27.68 35.44 -26.98
N ASN A 564 28.70 34.57 -27.09
CA ASN A 564 28.62 33.15 -26.78
C ASN A 564 29.11 32.98 -25.33
N GLY A 565 28.37 32.21 -24.53
CA GLY A 565 28.78 31.79 -23.19
C GLY A 565 28.65 30.27 -23.07
N ASP A 566 29.72 29.58 -23.47
CA ASP A 566 30.02 28.21 -23.06
C ASP A 566 30.69 28.27 -21.68
N GLU A 567 30.22 27.47 -20.72
CA GLU A 567 30.96 27.14 -19.50
C GLU A 567 31.24 25.64 -19.48
N VAL A 568 32.50 25.30 -19.71
CA VAL A 568 33.13 24.02 -19.36
C VAL A 568 34.44 24.36 -18.63
N MET A 569 34.57 23.89 -17.40
CA MET A 569 35.82 23.70 -16.66
C MET A 569 35.47 22.88 -15.41
N GLU A 570 36.30 22.02 -14.84
CA GLU A 570 37.49 21.29 -15.26
C GLU A 570 37.72 20.27 -14.14
N VAL A 571 38.48 19.22 -14.43
CA VAL A 571 38.83 18.13 -13.53
C VAL A 571 40.00 18.54 -12.63
N SER A 572 39.98 18.17 -11.33
CA SER A 572 41.22 17.99 -10.56
C SER A 572 41.09 16.88 -9.51
N ASP A 573 41.91 15.85 -9.67
CA ASP A 573 42.28 14.83 -8.69
C ASP A 573 43.22 15.41 -7.61
N TYR A 574 43.14 14.90 -6.36
CA TYR A 574 44.23 14.21 -5.61
C TYR A 574 44.04 14.22 -4.07
N HIS A 575 44.04 12.99 -3.49
CA HIS A 575 44.57 12.54 -2.17
C HIS A 575 44.07 13.16 -0.83
N ALA A 576 43.93 12.46 0.31
CA ALA A 576 44.23 11.10 0.75
C ALA A 576 43.55 10.79 2.12
N ASP A 577 43.53 9.50 2.47
CA ASP A 577 43.57 8.88 3.80
C ASP A 577 42.41 9.02 4.82
N LYS A 578 41.74 7.89 5.09
CA LYS A 578 42.13 7.05 6.25
C LYS A 578 41.45 5.66 6.23
N SER A 579 42.33 4.69 6.39
CA SER A 579 42.18 3.30 6.80
C SER A 579 41.15 3.02 7.90
N LEU A 580 40.52 1.84 7.82
CA LEU A 580 40.54 0.82 8.90
C LEU A 580 39.95 -0.51 8.40
N SER A 581 40.82 -1.51 8.33
CA SER A 581 40.54 -2.94 8.21
C SER A 581 40.96 -3.63 9.52
N HIS A 582 40.40 -4.82 9.75
CA HIS A 582 40.56 -5.72 10.92
C HIS A 582 39.62 -5.36 12.09
N ASP A 583 38.94 -6.30 12.75
CA ASP A 583 39.35 -7.68 13.01
C ASP A 583 38.15 -8.61 13.35
N SER A 584 38.40 -9.90 13.13
CA SER A 584 38.07 -11.08 13.96
C SER A 584 36.65 -11.37 14.50
N SER A 585 36.20 -12.59 14.16
CA SER A 585 35.82 -13.65 15.11
C SER A 585 34.71 -13.36 16.13
N ASP A 586 33.55 -14.00 15.98
CA ASP A 586 33.01 -14.76 17.12
C ASP A 586 32.10 -15.93 16.70
N SER A 587 32.46 -17.05 17.32
CA SER A 587 31.82 -18.35 17.39
C SER A 587 30.62 -18.36 18.34
N GLN A 588 29.56 -19.09 18.01
CA GLN A 588 28.67 -19.85 18.92
C GLN A 588 27.65 -20.59 18.03
N GLN A 589 27.81 -21.91 17.79
CA GLN A 589 27.26 -22.99 18.62
C GLN A 589 25.83 -22.75 19.08
N GLU A 590 24.85 -23.26 18.32
CA GLU A 590 23.60 -23.77 18.90
C GLU A 590 23.35 -25.19 18.38
N GLN A 591 23.43 -26.12 19.33
CA GLN A 591 23.01 -27.50 19.23
C GLN A 591 21.47 -27.53 19.30
N GLU A 592 20.80 -28.03 18.26
CA GLU A 592 19.43 -28.52 18.39
C GLU A 592 19.48 -30.00 18.84
N GLN A 593 19.37 -30.20 20.16
CA GLN A 593 18.84 -31.43 20.74
C GLN A 593 17.30 -31.32 20.72
N SER A 594 16.65 -32.20 19.98
CA SER A 594 15.21 -32.46 20.13
C SER A 594 15.02 -33.92 20.56
N ASP A 595 14.97 -34.14 21.86
CA ASP A 595 14.36 -35.32 22.47
C ASP A 595 12.89 -35.03 22.78
N SER A 596 12.04 -35.97 22.36
CA SER A 596 10.84 -36.46 23.06
C SER A 596 9.80 -35.45 23.57
N TYR A 597 8.65 -35.38 22.88
CA TYR A 597 7.35 -35.79 23.43
C TYR A 597 6.36 -36.19 22.33
#